data_AF-A0A016V8A9-F1
#
_entry.id   AF-A0A016V8A9-F1
#
_cell.length_a   1.000
_cell.length_b   1.000
_cell.length_c   1.000
_cell.angle_alpha   90.00
_cell.angle_beta   90.00
_cell.angle_gamma   90.00
#
_symmetry.space_group_name_H-M   'P 1'
#
loop_
_entity.id
_entity.type
_entity.pdbx_description
1 polymer ?
#
loop_
_entity_poly.entity_id
_entity_poly.type
_entity_poly.pdbx_seq_one_letter_code
_entity_poly.pdbx_strand_id
1 'polypeptide(L)'
;MSTTVKLLEIEDTTSDSQYGMGLRNTAHAFVEALKVFDDAKRADRKDWKLKAEHKGDKCFNKHFPIGKVYYLKKTYNIDMETLFQHHWNEIEKTPQWNCNVHSVDRLGTISEHADILHVRLL
;
A
#
# COMPACT_ATOMS: atom_id res chain seq x y z
N MET A 1 -15.02 -0.89 23.95
CA MET A 1 -14.22 0.35 23.89
C MET A 1 -13.86 0.59 22.44
N SER A 2 -14.04 1.80 21.92
CA SER A 2 -13.59 2.15 20.58
C SER A 2 -12.09 2.39 20.55
N THR A 3 -11.47 2.15 19.40
CA THR A 3 -10.08 2.52 19.13
C THR A 3 -10.06 3.55 18.01
N THR A 4 -9.40 4.68 18.27
CA THR A 4 -9.24 5.77 17.32
C THR A 4 -7.76 6.00 17.04
N VAL A 5 -7.42 6.23 15.78
CA VAL A 5 -6.08 6.64 15.32
C VAL A 5 -6.21 7.86 14.42
N LYS A 6 -5.21 8.74 14.44
CA LYS A 6 -5.18 9.95 13.62
C LYS A 6 -3.87 10.05 12.85
N LEU A 7 -3.95 10.18 11.53
CA LEU A 7 -2.82 10.29 10.61
C LEU A 7 -3.13 11.25 9.48
N LEU A 8 -2.20 12.16 9.17
CA LEU A 8 -2.35 13.12 8.05
C LEU A 8 -3.72 13.83 8.05
N GLU A 9 -4.18 14.25 9.23
CA GLU A 9 -5.47 14.90 9.47
C GLU A 9 -6.72 14.00 9.28
N ILE A 10 -6.54 12.75 8.88
CA ILE A 10 -7.58 11.72 8.82
C ILE A 10 -7.71 11.04 10.18
N GLU A 11 -8.95 10.84 10.62
CA GLU A 11 -9.27 10.11 11.85
C GLU A 11 -10.04 8.83 11.52
N ASP A 12 -9.47 7.69 11.89
CA ASP A 12 -10.10 6.38 11.73
C ASP A 12 -10.50 5.84 13.11
N THR A 13 -11.75 5.41 13.24
CA THR A 13 -12.28 4.84 14.48
C THR A 13 -12.94 3.50 14.20
N THR A 14 -12.64 2.51 15.04
CA THR A 14 -13.36 1.24 15.07
C THR A 14 -13.95 0.96 16.45
N SER A 15 -15.19 0.50 16.50
CA SER A 15 -15.84 -0.01 17.71
C SER A 15 -15.59 -1.50 17.92
N ASP A 16 -15.02 -2.20 16.93
CA ASP A 16 -14.70 -3.62 16.99
C ASP A 16 -13.41 -3.85 17.77
N SER A 17 -13.54 -4.48 18.94
CA SER A 17 -12.40 -4.79 19.80
C SER A 17 -11.39 -5.76 19.16
N GLN A 18 -11.83 -6.61 18.23
CA GLN A 18 -10.94 -7.53 17.51
C GLN A 18 -9.97 -6.78 16.61
N TYR A 19 -10.41 -5.67 16.01
CA TYR A 19 -9.65 -4.93 15.00
C TYR A 19 -8.96 -3.67 15.52
N GLY A 20 -9.23 -3.24 16.76
CA GLY A 20 -8.58 -2.06 17.36
C GLY A 20 -7.04 -2.13 17.32
N MET A 21 -6.46 -3.30 17.60
CA MET A 21 -5.00 -3.49 17.48
C MET A 21 -4.53 -3.49 16.03
N GLY A 22 -5.31 -4.08 15.11
CA GLY A 22 -5.04 -4.04 13.68
C GLY A 22 -4.96 -2.59 13.16
N LEU A 23 -5.93 -1.75 13.53
CA LEU A 23 -5.97 -0.34 13.16
C LEU A 23 -4.73 0.43 13.64
N ARG A 24 -4.30 0.22 14.90
CA ARG A 24 -3.08 0.82 15.44
C ARG A 24 -1.83 0.36 14.71
N ASN A 25 -1.74 -0.93 14.40
CA ASN A 25 -0.59 -1.50 13.69
C ASN A 25 -0.50 -0.97 12.26
N THR A 26 -1.63 -0.88 11.55
CA THR A 26 -1.71 -0.29 10.21
C THR A 26 -1.28 1.17 10.23
N ALA A 27 -1.77 1.95 11.18
CA ALA A 27 -1.39 3.35 11.34
C ALA A 27 0.12 3.51 11.57
N HIS A 28 0.69 2.71 12.48
CA HIS A 28 2.14 2.72 12.74
C HIS A 28 2.96 2.31 11.51
N ALA A 29 2.55 1.25 10.80
CA ALA A 29 3.20 0.81 9.57
C ALA A 29 3.14 1.87 8.46
N PHE A 30 2.03 2.61 8.36
CA PHE A 30 1.87 3.68 7.39
C PHE A 30 2.84 4.85 7.66
N VAL A 31 3.08 5.21 8.93
CA VAL A 31 4.08 6.23 9.30
C VAL A 31 5.49 5.81 8.87
N GLU A 32 5.87 4.56 9.07
CA GLU A 32 7.15 4.03 8.59
C GLU A 32 7.23 4.03 7.06
N ALA A 33 6.14 3.67 6.38
CA ALA A 33 6.05 3.70 4.92
C ALA A 33 6.18 5.13 4.35
N LEU A 34 5.61 6.16 4.98
CA LEU A 34 5.74 7.55 4.55
C LEU A 34 7.21 8.01 4.48
N LYS A 35 8.05 7.59 5.43
CA LYS A 35 9.50 7.87 5.42
C LYS A 35 10.17 7.26 4.18
N VAL A 36 9.77 6.04 3.82
CA VAL A 36 10.25 5.34 2.62
C VAL A 36 9.76 6.04 1.36
N PHE A 37 8.49 6.43 1.30
CA PHE A 37 7.90 7.12 0.14
C PHE A 37 8.58 8.47 -0.13
N ASP A 38 8.86 9.26 0.90
CA ASP A 38 9.56 10.54 0.75
C ASP A 38 11.02 10.41 0.31
N ASP A 39 11.68 9.30 0.65
CA ASP A 39 12.99 8.98 0.12
C ASP A 39 12.91 8.48 -1.33
N ALA A 40 11.95 7.60 -1.63
CA ALA A 40 11.74 6.99 -2.95
C ALA A 40 11.35 8.01 -4.04
N LYS A 41 10.69 9.12 -3.69
CA LYS A 41 10.45 10.26 -4.62
C LYS A 41 11.72 10.77 -5.29
N ARG A 42 12.89 10.54 -4.66
CA ARG A 42 14.20 10.95 -5.15
C ARG A 42 15.05 9.78 -5.64
N ALA A 43 14.46 8.61 -5.89
CA ALA A 43 15.17 7.39 -6.26
C ALA A 43 16.10 7.57 -7.48
N ASP A 44 15.70 8.33 -8.50
CA ASP A 44 16.54 8.60 -9.68
C ASP A 44 17.82 9.40 -9.39
N ARG A 45 17.92 10.07 -8.22
CA ARG A 45 19.00 11.01 -7.88
C ARG A 45 19.71 10.66 -6.57
N LYS A 46 19.36 9.54 -5.94
CA LYS A 46 19.86 9.13 -4.62
C LYS A 46 20.53 7.76 -4.66
N ASP A 47 20.90 7.26 -3.49
CA ASP A 47 21.49 5.95 -3.20
C ASP A 47 20.57 4.73 -3.47
N TRP A 48 19.52 4.90 -4.28
CA TRP A 48 18.69 3.80 -4.74
C TRP A 48 19.37 3.08 -5.91
N LYS A 49 19.48 1.75 -5.82
CA LYS A 49 20.08 0.95 -6.90
C LYS A 49 19.01 0.56 -7.91
N LEU A 50 19.17 0.97 -9.17
CA LEU A 50 18.35 0.48 -10.28
C LEU A 50 18.55 -1.02 -10.47
N LYS A 51 17.44 -1.77 -10.61
CA LYS A 51 17.41 -3.23 -10.70
C LYS A 51 16.87 -3.74 -12.02
N ALA A 52 15.84 -3.08 -12.54
CA ALA A 52 15.23 -3.41 -13.80
C ALA A 52 14.63 -2.15 -14.41
N GLU A 53 14.59 -2.11 -15.74
CA GLU A 53 13.90 -1.09 -16.52
C GLU A 53 13.22 -1.77 -17.71
N HIS A 54 11.94 -1.46 -17.93
CA HIS A 54 11.18 -2.01 -19.04
C HIS A 54 10.15 -0.99 -19.53
N LYS A 55 10.24 -0.58 -20.80
CA LYS A 55 9.31 0.40 -21.42
C LYS A 55 9.15 1.69 -20.60
N GLY A 56 10.21 2.15 -19.94
CA GLY A 56 10.20 3.34 -19.08
C GLY A 56 9.76 3.10 -17.63
N ASP A 57 9.19 1.93 -17.31
CA ASP A 57 8.96 1.50 -15.93
C ASP A 57 10.28 1.13 -15.29
N LYS A 58 10.56 1.66 -14.09
CA LYS A 58 11.83 1.44 -13.39
C LYS A 58 11.60 0.81 -12.02
N CYS A 59 12.40 -0.20 -11.70
CA CYS A 59 12.41 -0.84 -10.39
C CYS A 59 13.75 -0.56 -9.70
N PHE A 60 13.68 0.02 -8.51
CA PHE A 60 14.83 0.33 -7.66
C PHE A 60 14.80 -0.48 -6.37
N ASN A 61 15.94 -0.60 -5.68
CA ASN A 61 15.94 -1.02 -4.29
C ASN A 61 16.95 -0.28 -3.41
N LYS A 62 16.67 -0.34 -2.12
CA LYS A 62 17.50 0.22 -1.04
C LYS A 62 17.21 -0.54 0.26
N HIS A 63 18.21 -0.61 1.14
CA HIS A 63 18.02 -1.18 2.48
C HIS A 63 17.58 -0.09 3.46
N PHE A 64 16.56 -0.42 4.25
CA PHE A 64 16.03 0.36 5.37
C PHE A 64 16.12 -0.49 6.64
N PRO A 65 15.88 0.07 7.84
CA PRO A 65 15.77 -0.73 9.07
C PRO A 65 14.71 -1.84 9.00
N ILE A 66 13.64 -1.63 8.22
CA ILE A 66 12.58 -2.63 7.96
C ILE A 66 13.01 -3.73 6.97
N GLY A 67 14.23 -3.66 6.45
CA GLY A 67 14.78 -4.59 5.48
C GLY A 67 14.93 -3.99 4.08
N LYS A 68 15.06 -4.86 3.09
CA LYS A 68 15.27 -4.47 1.69
C LYS A 68 13.94 -4.09 1.05
N VAL A 69 13.83 -2.84 0.61
CA VAL A 69 12.63 -2.31 -0.05
C VAL A 69 12.85 -2.23 -1.55
N TYR A 70 11.83 -2.59 -2.31
CA TYR A 70 11.75 -2.37 -3.75
C TYR A 70 10.75 -1.25 -4.05
N TYR A 71 11.11 -0.35 -4.96
CA TYR A 71 10.26 0.74 -5.41
C TYR A 71 10.04 0.63 -6.92
N LEU A 72 8.79 0.48 -7.33
CA LEU A 72 8.38 0.49 -8.73
C LEU A 72 7.89 1.90 -9.10
N LYS A 73 8.58 2.52 -10.05
CA LYS A 73 8.17 3.79 -10.66
C LYS A 73 7.53 3.50 -12.01
N LYS A 74 6.26 3.89 -12.14
CA LYS A 74 5.44 3.67 -13.34
C LYS A 74 4.58 4.90 -13.60
N THR A 75 4.42 5.24 -14.87
CA THR A 75 3.49 6.28 -15.32
C THR A 75 2.30 5.59 -15.97
N TYR A 76 1.10 5.91 -15.49
CA TYR A 76 -0.14 5.44 -16.08
C TYR A 76 -0.78 6.54 -16.93
N ASN A 77 -1.40 6.16 -18.05
CA ASN A 77 -2.18 7.06 -18.90
C ASN A 77 -3.68 6.99 -18.56
N ILE A 78 -3.99 7.02 -17.28
CA ILE A 78 -5.36 7.09 -16.72
C ILE A 78 -5.36 8.11 -15.60
N ASP A 79 -6.53 8.64 -15.26
CA ASP A 79 -6.68 9.55 -14.13
C ASP A 79 -6.55 8.84 -12.78
N MET A 80 -6.30 9.63 -11.73
CA MET A 80 -6.09 9.12 -10.38
C MET A 80 -7.33 8.44 -9.80
N GLU A 81 -8.53 8.96 -10.09
CA GLU A 81 -9.79 8.42 -9.55
C GLU A 81 -10.04 7.01 -10.10
N THR A 82 -9.88 6.82 -11.41
CA THR A 82 -9.95 5.51 -12.06
C THR A 82 -8.89 4.56 -11.51
N LEU A 83 -7.67 5.03 -11.28
CA LEU A 83 -6.60 4.21 -10.69
C LEU A 83 -6.98 3.72 -9.28
N PHE A 84 -7.48 4.63 -8.43
CA PHE A 84 -7.95 4.30 -7.08
C PHE A 84 -9.17 3.37 -7.08
N GLN A 85 -10.12 3.58 -8.00
CA GLN A 85 -11.27 2.70 -8.15
C GLN A 85 -10.82 1.25 -8.36
N HIS A 86 -9.89 1.00 -9.29
CA HIS A 86 -9.42 -0.36 -9.57
C HIS A 86 -8.56 -0.97 -8.46
N HIS A 87 -7.75 -0.15 -7.77
CA HIS A 87 -6.76 -0.65 -6.81
C HIS A 87 -7.23 -0.66 -5.35
N TRP A 88 -8.30 0.06 -5.01
CA TRP A 88 -8.85 0.13 -3.66
C TRP A 88 -10.30 -0.38 -3.60
N ASN A 89 -11.18 0.20 -4.43
CA ASN A 89 -12.62 -0.11 -4.38
C ASN A 89 -12.94 -1.46 -5.03
N GLU A 90 -12.18 -1.85 -6.05
CA GLU A 90 -12.34 -3.11 -6.78
C GLU A 90 -11.15 -4.06 -6.58
N ILE A 91 -10.46 -3.95 -5.45
CA ILE A 91 -9.22 -4.70 -5.21
C ILE A 91 -9.41 -6.22 -5.32
N GLU A 92 -10.61 -6.74 -5.01
CA GLU A 92 -10.98 -8.15 -5.19
C GLU A 92 -10.96 -8.61 -6.65
N LYS A 93 -11.05 -7.69 -7.61
CA LYS A 93 -10.95 -7.98 -9.06
C LYS A 93 -9.51 -8.11 -9.55
N THR A 94 -8.51 -7.82 -8.72
CA THR A 94 -7.08 -7.91 -9.07
C THR A 94 -6.67 -9.22 -9.78
N PRO A 95 -7.15 -10.42 -9.36
CA PRO A 95 -6.80 -11.68 -10.02
C PRO A 95 -7.23 -11.79 -11.49
N GLN A 96 -8.19 -10.97 -11.93
CA GLN A 96 -8.70 -11.00 -13.31
C GLN A 96 -7.67 -10.47 -14.32
N TRP A 97 -6.73 -9.64 -13.87
CA TRP A 97 -5.75 -8.98 -14.72
C TRP A 97 -4.30 -9.09 -14.22
N ASN A 98 -4.07 -9.45 -12.95
CA ASN A 98 -2.73 -9.68 -12.40
C ASN A 98 -2.47 -11.17 -12.19
N CYS A 99 -1.71 -11.75 -13.12
CA CYS A 99 -1.30 -13.15 -13.08
C CYS A 99 -0.29 -13.51 -11.97
N ASN A 100 0.00 -12.63 -11.02
CA ASN A 100 0.78 -12.94 -9.81
C ASN A 100 -0.12 -13.07 -8.57
N VAL A 101 -1.40 -12.75 -8.69
CA VAL A 101 -2.36 -12.75 -7.59
C VAL A 101 -3.39 -13.84 -7.85
N HIS A 102 -3.47 -14.81 -6.96
CA HIS A 102 -4.43 -15.90 -7.05
C HIS A 102 -5.81 -15.47 -6.55
N SER A 103 -5.88 -14.83 -5.37
CA SER A 103 -7.14 -14.33 -4.80
C SER A 103 -6.91 -13.12 -3.91
N VAL A 104 -7.95 -12.28 -3.81
CA VAL A 104 -8.03 -11.18 -2.85
C VAL A 104 -9.43 -11.18 -2.27
N ASP A 105 -9.54 -11.46 -0.97
CA ASP A 105 -10.83 -11.52 -0.26
C ASP A 105 -10.87 -10.40 0.79
N ARG A 106 -11.86 -9.51 0.72
CA ARG A 106 -12.10 -8.49 1.76
C ARG A 106 -12.84 -9.14 2.93
N LEU A 107 -12.15 -9.30 4.05
CA LEU A 107 -12.68 -9.92 5.26
C LEU A 107 -13.49 -8.95 6.12
N GLY A 108 -13.21 -7.65 6.00
CA GLY A 108 -13.93 -6.60 6.69
C GLY A 108 -13.36 -5.22 6.41
N THR A 109 -14.15 -4.19 6.70
CA THR A 109 -13.77 -2.78 6.59
C THR A 109 -13.78 -2.19 7.99
N ILE A 110 -12.61 -1.73 8.45
CA ILE A 110 -12.41 -1.18 9.80
C ILE A 110 -12.89 0.28 9.84
N SER A 111 -12.59 1.03 8.78
CA SER A 111 -13.01 2.42 8.53
C SER A 111 -13.02 2.68 7.02
N GLU A 112 -13.44 3.88 6.60
CA GLU A 112 -13.39 4.31 5.19
C GLU A 112 -11.99 4.18 4.54
N HIS A 113 -10.93 4.24 5.36
CA HIS A 113 -9.54 4.25 4.89
C HIS A 113 -8.74 2.99 5.29
N ALA A 114 -9.39 1.99 5.89
CA ALA A 114 -8.72 0.79 6.37
C ALA A 114 -9.56 -0.47 6.17
N ASP A 115 -9.07 -1.37 5.33
CA ASP A 115 -9.65 -2.68 5.06
C ASP A 115 -8.79 -3.82 5.61
N ILE A 116 -9.42 -4.97 5.84
CA ILE A 116 -8.77 -6.23 6.15
C ILE A 116 -8.91 -7.13 4.93
N LEU A 117 -7.77 -7.51 4.36
CA LEU A 117 -7.69 -8.29 3.15
C LEU A 117 -6.95 -9.60 3.41
N HIS A 118 -7.49 -10.69 2.87
CA HIS A 118 -6.76 -11.94 2.70
C HIS A 118 -6.26 -12.02 1.26
N VAL A 119 -4.94 -11.89 1.07
CA VAL A 119 -4.33 -11.92 -0.27
C VAL A 119 -3.57 -13.23 -0.44
N ARG A 120 -3.87 -13.96 -1.52
CA ARG A 120 -3.10 -15.14 -1.95
C ARG A 120 -2.34 -14.80 -3.22
N LEU A 121 -1.04 -14.92 -3.15
CA LEU A 121 -0.15 -14.84 -4.31
C LEU A 121 0.06 -16.23 -4.90
N LEU A 122 0.43 -16.28 -6.18
CA LEU A 122 0.75 -17.52 -6.89
C LEU A 122 2.11 -18.11 -6.47
#